data_AF-A0A9N9QGS6-F1
#
_entry.id   AF-A0A9N9QGS6-F1
#
_cell.length_a   1.000
_cell.length_b   1.000
_cell.length_c   1.000
_cell.angle_alpha   90.00
_cell.angle_beta   90.00
_cell.angle_gamma   90.00
#
_symmetry.space_group_name_H-M   'P 1'
#
loop_
_entity.id
_entity.type
_entity.pdbx_description
1 polymer ?
#
loop_
_entity_poly.entity_id
_entity_poly.type
_entity_poly.pdbx_seq_one_letter_code
_entity_poly.pdbx_strand_id
1 'polypeptide(L)'
;MALNKPKSEMSSEELQAREEEEFNTGPLSVLTQSVKNNTQVLINCRNNKKLLGRVKAFDRHCNMVLENVKEMWTELPRPGKGKKKSKPVNKDRFISKMFLRGDAVIMVVRNPLATAS
;
A
#
# COMPACT_ATOMS: atom_id res chain seq x y z
N MET A 1 -23.19 -16.01 -13.83
CA MET A 1 -22.61 -15.88 -15.18
C MET A 1 -22.84 -14.46 -15.72
N ALA A 2 -22.19 -13.45 -15.11
CA ALA A 2 -22.35 -12.03 -15.48
C ALA A 2 -21.07 -11.43 -16.11
N LEU A 3 -20.09 -12.26 -16.47
CA LEU A 3 -18.73 -11.81 -16.81
C LEU A 3 -18.45 -11.60 -18.31
N ASN A 4 -19.43 -11.80 -19.20
CA ASN A 4 -19.17 -11.80 -20.65
C ASN A 4 -19.39 -10.46 -21.36
N LYS A 5 -19.90 -9.42 -20.69
CA LYS A 5 -20.09 -8.10 -21.31
C LYS A 5 -18.76 -7.30 -21.26
N PRO A 6 -18.24 -6.81 -22.39
CA PRO A 6 -17.00 -6.03 -22.41
C PRO A 6 -17.18 -4.71 -21.65
N LYS A 7 -16.09 -4.22 -21.01
CA LYS A 7 -16.13 -2.98 -20.21
C LYS A 7 -16.58 -1.75 -21.00
N SER A 8 -16.40 -1.74 -22.32
CA SER A 8 -16.83 -0.67 -23.23
C SER A 8 -18.34 -0.55 -23.40
N GLU A 9 -19.11 -1.60 -23.12
CA GLU A 9 -20.57 -1.65 -23.37
C GLU A 9 -21.39 -1.58 -22.07
N MET A 10 -20.73 -1.54 -20.92
CA MET A 10 -21.41 -1.47 -19.62
C MET A 10 -21.84 -0.05 -19.29
N SER A 11 -22.98 0.08 -18.59
CA SER A 11 -23.39 1.36 -18.03
C SER A 11 -22.43 1.81 -16.92
N SER A 12 -22.48 3.08 -16.52
CA SER A 12 -21.69 3.59 -15.39
C SER A 12 -22.00 2.85 -14.08
N GLU A 13 -23.27 2.52 -13.85
CA GLU A 13 -23.71 1.77 -12.67
C GLU A 13 -23.19 0.32 -12.69
N GLU A 14 -23.25 -0.34 -13.84
CA GLU A 14 -22.72 -1.70 -14.02
C GLU A 14 -21.19 -1.74 -13.78
N LEU A 15 -20.46 -0.72 -14.27
CA LEU A 15 -19.02 -0.60 -14.05
C LEU A 15 -18.68 -0.41 -12.58
N GLN A 16 -19.45 0.39 -11.86
CA GLN A 16 -19.23 0.64 -10.44
C GLN A 16 -19.53 -0.60 -9.59
N ALA A 17 -20.64 -1.30 -9.87
CA ALA A 17 -20.99 -2.54 -9.19
C ALA A 17 -19.92 -3.63 -9.40
N ARG A 18 -19.41 -3.75 -10.63
CA ARG A 18 -18.31 -4.67 -10.95
C ARG A 18 -17.01 -4.30 -10.23
N GLU A 19 -16.66 -3.01 -10.16
CA GLU A 19 -15.48 -2.55 -9.43
C GLU A 19 -15.59 -2.85 -7.93
N GLU A 20 -16.77 -2.66 -7.34
CA GLU A 20 -17.03 -3.00 -5.94
C GLU A 20 -16.96 -4.52 -5.69
N GLU A 21 -17.46 -5.34 -6.61
CA GLU A 21 -17.30 -6.80 -6.55
C GLU A 21 -15.82 -7.20 -6.65
N GLU A 22 -15.06 -6.62 -7.60
CA GLU A 22 -13.63 -6.82 -7.79
C GLU A 22 -12.84 -6.41 -6.52
N PHE A 23 -13.25 -5.35 -5.81
CA PHE A 23 -12.65 -4.94 -4.54
C PHE A 23 -12.98 -5.85 -3.36
N ASN A 24 -14.13 -6.53 -3.34
CA ASN A 24 -14.52 -7.39 -2.23
C ASN A 24 -14.03 -8.83 -2.40
N THR A 25 -13.94 -9.33 -3.63
CA THR A 25 -13.60 -10.74 -3.92
C THR A 25 -12.22 -10.92 -4.54
N GLY A 26 -11.65 -9.87 -5.13
CA GLY A 26 -10.38 -9.91 -5.84
C GLY A 26 -9.15 -9.69 -4.94
N PRO A 27 -7.95 -9.52 -5.55
CA PRO A 27 -6.70 -9.32 -4.81
C PRO A 27 -6.68 -8.04 -3.96
N LEU A 28 -7.45 -7.02 -4.36
CA LEU A 28 -7.60 -5.77 -3.60
C LEU A 28 -8.50 -5.90 -2.37
N SER A 29 -9.18 -7.04 -2.18
CA SER A 29 -9.92 -7.35 -0.94
C SER A 29 -9.04 -7.25 0.31
N VAL A 30 -7.73 -7.43 0.15
CA VAL A 30 -6.77 -7.22 1.24
C VAL A 30 -6.82 -5.78 1.75
N LEU A 31 -6.89 -4.79 0.85
CA LEU A 31 -7.01 -3.38 1.21
C LEU A 31 -8.40 -3.05 1.76
N THR A 32 -9.45 -3.59 1.15
CA THR A 32 -10.85 -3.41 1.60
C THR A 32 -11.02 -3.81 3.06
N GLN A 33 -10.57 -5.01 3.42
CA GLN A 33 -10.59 -5.50 4.80
C GLN A 33 -9.65 -4.68 5.70
N SER A 34 -8.52 -4.20 5.19
CA SER A 34 -7.62 -3.35 5.98
C SER A 34 -8.20 -1.98 6.33
N VAL A 35 -8.97 -1.37 5.43
CA VAL A 35 -9.73 -0.15 5.70
C VAL A 35 -10.84 -0.43 6.71
N LYS A 36 -11.68 -1.46 6.46
CA LYS A 36 -12.81 -1.83 7.32
C LYS A 36 -12.40 -2.11 8.76
N ASN A 37 -11.34 -2.89 8.93
CA ASN A 37 -10.85 -3.30 10.26
C ASN A 37 -9.83 -2.31 10.83
N ASN A 38 -9.56 -1.20 10.12
CA ASN A 38 -8.54 -0.20 10.48
C ASN A 38 -7.19 -0.85 10.81
N THR A 39 -6.79 -1.91 10.10
CA THR A 39 -5.57 -2.68 10.41
C THR A 39 -4.33 -2.00 9.85
N GLN A 40 -3.19 -2.29 10.48
CA GLN A 40 -1.91 -1.78 10.02
C GLN A 40 -1.42 -2.61 8.82
N VAL A 41 -0.88 -1.92 7.83
CA VAL A 41 -0.29 -2.52 6.63
C VAL A 41 1.16 -2.08 6.49
N LEU A 42 1.98 -2.99 5.97
CA LEU A 42 3.34 -2.71 5.51
C LEU A 42 3.34 -2.62 3.99
N ILE A 43 3.83 -1.52 3.44
CA ILE A 43 3.91 -1.25 2.01
C ILE A 43 5.37 -1.09 1.63
N ASN A 44 5.85 -1.92 0.70
CA ASN A 44 7.17 -1.77 0.10
C ASN A 44 7.06 -0.91 -1.16
N CYS A 45 7.82 0.19 -1.20
CA CYS A 45 7.81 1.13 -2.31
C CYS A 45 8.99 0.92 -3.27
N ARG A 46 8.86 1.39 -4.51
CA ARG A 46 9.89 1.31 -5.57
C ARG A 46 11.21 1.99 -5.24
N ASN A 47 11.17 3.04 -4.42
CA ASN A 47 12.37 3.74 -3.94
C ASN A 47 13.08 3.03 -2.77
N ASN A 48 12.76 1.75 -2.53
CA ASN A 48 13.30 0.93 -1.44
C ASN A 48 12.98 1.47 -0.03
N LYS A 49 11.97 2.33 0.08
CA LYS A 49 11.39 2.73 1.37
C LYS A 49 10.24 1.80 1.74
N LYS A 50 10.05 1.62 3.04
CA LYS A 50 8.94 0.83 3.60
C LYS A 50 8.03 1.77 4.37
N LEU A 51 6.73 1.70 4.11
CA LEU A 51 5.71 2.46 4.83
C LEU A 51 4.93 1.51 5.71
N LEU A 52 4.88 1.81 7.00
CA LEU A 52 4.03 1.12 7.94
C LEU A 52 2.96 2.09 8.42
N GLY A 53 1.69 1.84 8.12
CA GLY A 53 0.61 2.78 8.39
C GLY A 53 -0.77 2.13 8.30
N ARG A 54 -1.82 2.95 8.38
CA ARG A 54 -3.21 2.49 8.23
C ARG A 54 -3.83 3.11 6.98
N VAL A 55 -4.47 2.28 6.15
CA VAL A 55 -5.16 2.73 4.95
C VAL A 55 -6.53 3.28 5.34
N LYS A 56 -6.86 4.48 4.89
CA LYS A 56 -8.19 5.09 5.06
C LYS A 56 -9.04 5.02 3.81
N ALA A 57 -8.41 5.13 2.64
CA ALA A 57 -9.06 4.96 1.35
C ALA A 57 -8.05 4.43 0.34
N PHE A 58 -8.53 3.73 -0.68
CA PHE A 58 -7.74 3.31 -1.83
C PHE A 58 -8.59 3.33 -3.10
N ASP A 59 -7.96 3.20 -4.26
CA ASP A 59 -8.64 3.08 -5.55
C ASP A 59 -8.11 1.90 -6.39
N ARG A 60 -8.67 1.72 -7.59
CA ARG A 60 -8.27 0.69 -8.55
C ARG A 60 -6.82 0.76 -9.03
N HIS A 61 -6.17 1.91 -8.90
CA HIS A 61 -4.77 2.10 -9.28
C HIS A 61 -3.82 1.84 -8.12
N CYS A 62 -4.34 1.38 -6.98
CA CYS A 62 -3.61 1.27 -5.72
C CYS A 62 -3.10 2.61 -5.19
N ASN A 63 -3.70 3.74 -5.59
CA ASN A 63 -3.48 4.99 -4.87
C ASN A 63 -4.11 4.84 -3.48
N MET A 64 -3.47 5.38 -2.45
CA MET A 64 -3.90 5.20 -1.06
C MET A 64 -3.83 6.50 -0.28
N VAL A 65 -4.84 6.71 0.56
CA VAL A 65 -4.79 7.69 1.65
C VAL A 65 -4.40 6.93 2.91
N LEU A 66 -3.27 7.32 3.49
CA LEU A 66 -2.68 6.69 4.67
C LEU A 66 -2.67 7.64 5.86
N GLU A 67 -2.84 7.10 7.06
CA GLU A 67 -2.68 7.82 8.31
C GLU A 67 -1.70 7.13 9.25
N ASN A 68 -1.07 7.92 10.13
CA ASN A 68 -0.09 7.48 11.12
C ASN A 68 1.03 6.66 10.48
N VAL A 69 1.62 7.20 9.41
CA VAL A 69 2.60 6.52 8.59
C VAL A 69 3.99 6.66 9.21
N LYS A 70 4.64 5.53 9.43
CA LYS A 70 6.06 5.43 9.71
C LYS A 70 6.78 5.01 8.43
N GLU A 71 7.50 5.95 7.81
CA GLU A 71 8.38 5.65 6.68
C GLU A 71 9.75 5.22 7.21
N MET A 72 10.28 4.11 6.69
CA MET A 72 11.55 3.51 7.10
C MET A 72 12.43 3.26 5.89
N TRP A 73 13.71 3.62 6.00
CA TRP A 73 14.70 3.34 4.96
C TRP A 73 16.08 3.13 5.59
N THR A 74 16.98 2.53 4.82
CA THR A 74 18.36 2.34 5.22
C THR A 74 19.24 3.26 4.39
N GLU A 75 20.03 4.10 5.05
CA GLU A 75 21.08 4.87 4.41
C GLU A 75 22.40 4.12 4.51
N LEU A 76 23.13 4.09 3.39
CA LEU A 76 24.52 3.66 3.35
C LEU A 76 25.35 4.94 3.33
N PRO A 77 25.98 5.34 4.45
CA PRO A 77 26.84 6.52 4.44
C PRO A 77 27.94 6.33 3.39
N ARG A 78 28.36 7.40 2.73
CA ARG A 78 29.55 7.32 1.87
C ARG A 78 30.76 7.25 2.79
N PRO A 79 31.60 6.20 2.70
CA PRO A 79 32.81 6.16 3.51
C PRO A 79 33.73 7.32 3.09
N GLY A 80 34.36 7.98 4.07
CA GLY A 80 35.43 8.93 3.79
C GLY A 80 36.58 8.24 3.03
N LYS A 81 37.33 9.02 2.23
CA LYS A 81 38.46 8.52 1.42
C LYS A 81 39.39 7.65 2.28
N GLY A 82 39.57 6.39 1.90
CA GLY A 82 40.44 5.42 2.59
C GLY A 82 39.82 4.64 3.76
N LYS A 83 38.53 4.82 4.09
CA LYS A 83 37.86 4.05 5.16
C LYS A 83 37.04 2.89 4.61
N LYS A 84 36.98 1.78 5.37
CA LYS A 84 36.11 0.62 5.09
C LYS A 84 34.64 1.07 4.96
N LYS A 85 33.84 0.33 4.18
CA LYS A 85 32.39 0.58 3.99
C LYS A 85 31.73 0.83 5.35
N SER A 86 31.04 1.95 5.50
CA SER A 86 30.30 2.29 6.71
C SER A 86 29.10 1.37 6.89
N LYS A 87 28.76 1.11 8.16
CA LYS A 87 27.61 0.29 8.51
C LYS A 87 26.32 0.94 8.00
N PRO A 88 25.36 0.15 7.46
CA PRO A 88 24.05 0.67 7.10
C PRO A 88 23.35 1.26 8.34
N VAL A 89 22.74 2.43 8.18
CA VAL A 89 22.01 3.14 9.25
C VAL A 89 20.54 3.15 8.91
N ASN A 90 19.71 2.61 9.80
CA ASN A 90 18.26 2.67 9.65
C ASN A 90 17.76 4.05 10.09
N LYS A 91 16.97 4.69 9.23
CA LYS A 91 16.26 5.92 9.53
C LYS A 91 14.77 5.71 9.40
N ASP A 92 14.03 6.46 10.19
CA ASP A 92 12.60 6.55 10.10
C ASP A 92 12.13 8.01 10.19
N ARG A 93 10.91 8.24 9.68
CA ARG A 93 10.18 9.48 9.91
C ARG A 93 8.70 9.18 10.08
N PHE A 94 8.03 10.03 10.86
CA PHE A 94 6.59 9.95 11.07
C PHE A 94 5.85 10.98 10.22
N ILE A 95 4.74 10.57 9.61
CA ILE A 95 3.88 11.40 8.78
C ILE A 95 2.44 11.12 9.16
N SER A 96 1.76 12.15 9.68
CA SER A 96 0.40 12.01 10.24
C SER A 96 -0.64 11.60 9.20
N LYS A 97 -0.59 12.23 8.01
CA LYS A 97 -1.46 11.94 6.87
C LYS A 97 -0.64 11.98 5.58
N MET A 98 -0.85 11.02 4.68
CA MET A 98 -0.10 10.89 3.44
C MET A 98 -1.01 10.42 2.31
N PHE A 99 -0.87 11.03 1.15
CA PHE A 99 -1.34 10.45 -0.11
C PHE A 99 -0.18 9.70 -0.77
N LEU A 100 -0.41 8.42 -1.10
CA LEU A 100 0.54 7.57 -1.80
C LEU A 100 -0.02 7.23 -3.17
N ARG A 101 0.76 7.49 -4.22
CA ARG A 101 0.43 7.09 -5.58
C ARG A 101 0.75 5.61 -5.79
N GLY A 102 -0.13 4.87 -6.47
CA GLY A 102 -0.06 3.43 -6.60
C GLY A 102 1.04 2.90 -7.53
N ASP A 103 1.57 3.75 -8.40
CA ASP A 103 2.77 3.44 -9.19
C ASP A 103 4.02 3.26 -8.32
N ALA A 104 4.07 3.85 -7.12
CA ALA A 104 5.18 3.68 -6.19
C ALA A 104 5.10 2.34 -5.42
N VAL A 105 3.96 1.65 -5.41
CA VAL A 105 3.73 0.44 -4.62
C VAL A 105 4.28 -0.79 -5.35
N ILE A 106 4.99 -1.66 -4.63
CA ILE A 106 5.42 -2.99 -5.13
C ILE A 106 4.61 -4.08 -4.44
N MET A 107 4.56 -4.05 -3.11
CA MET A 107 3.95 -5.11 -2.32
C MET A 107 3.25 -4.51 -1.10
N VAL A 108 2.08 -5.05 -0.78
CA VAL A 108 1.30 -4.72 0.41
C VAL A 108 1.12 -5.97 1.24
N VAL A 109 1.45 -5.88 2.53
CA VAL A 109 1.30 -6.97 3.49
C VAL A 109 0.46 -6.47 4.65
N ARG A 110 -0.63 -7.18 4.95
CA ARG A 110 -1.42 -6.93 6.16
C ARG A 110 -0.66 -7.46 7.38
N ASN A 111 -0.72 -6.75 8.49
CA ASN A 111 -0.18 -7.26 9.76
C ASN A 111 -0.93 -8.54 10.20
N PRO A 112 -0.26 -9.70 10.28
CA PRO A 112 -0.90 -10.98 10.63
C PRO A 112 -1.36 -11.04 12.09
N LEU A 113 -0.80 -10.23 12.98
CA LEU A 113 -1.25 -10.14 14.36
C LEU A 113 -2.64 -9.50 14.47
N ALA A 114 -3.04 -8.72 13.46
CA ALA A 114 -4.37 -8.12 13.43
C ALA A 114 -5.47 -9.07 12.92
N THR A 115 -5.11 -10.26 12.41
CA THR A 115 -6.05 -11.30 11.97
C THR A 115 -6.24 -12.41 12.99
N ALA A 116 -5.46 -12.41 14.07
CA ALA A 116 -5.53 -13.40 15.14
C ALA A 116 -6.45 -12.97 16.31
N SER A 117 -7.18 -11.86 16.14
CA SER A 117 -8.09 -11.26 17.13
C SER A 117 -9.52 -11.29 16.63
#